data_AF-Q6LDL3-F1
#
_entry.id   AF-Q6LDL3-F1
#
_cell.length_a   1.000
_cell.length_b   1.000
_cell.length_c   1.000
_cell.angle_alpha   90.00
_cell.angle_beta   90.00
_cell.angle_gamma   90.00
#
_symmetry.space_group_name_H-M   'P 1'
#
loop_
_entity.id
_entity.type
_entity.pdbx_description
1 polymer ?
#
loop_
_entity_poly.entity_id
_entity_poly.type
_entity_poly.pdbx_seq_one_letter_code
_entity_poly.pdbx_strand_id
1 'polypeptide(L)' 'VIPGAKETEPYPVWSGLPSLQTKDEDARYSAFYNLLHCLRRDSSKIDTYLKLLNCRIIYNNNC' A
#
# COMPACT_ATOMS: atom_id res chain seq x y z
N VAL A 1 7.42 13.39 -14.71
CA VAL A 1 6.28 14.06 -14.01
C VAL A 1 5.25 14.42 -15.07
N ILE A 2 3.95 14.26 -14.80
CA ILE A 2 2.87 14.52 -15.76
C ILE A 2 2.14 15.80 -15.34
N PRO A 3 2.39 16.95 -16.00
CA PRO A 3 1.66 18.20 -15.73
C PRO A 3 0.19 18.03 -16.11
N GLY A 4 -0.72 18.53 -15.27
CA GLY A 4 -2.17 18.43 -15.51
C GLY A 4 -2.77 17.04 -15.28
N ALA A 5 -2.04 16.13 -14.62
CA ALA A 5 -2.63 14.89 -14.12
C ALA A 5 -3.79 15.23 -13.16
N LYS A 6 -4.98 14.69 -13.46
CA LYS A 6 -6.13 14.81 -12.57
C LYS A 6 -6.03 13.76 -11.47
N GLU A 7 -6.39 14.11 -10.25
CA GLU A 7 -6.63 13.10 -9.22
C GLU A 7 -7.72 12.15 -9.74
N THR A 8 -7.36 10.88 -9.87
CA THR A 8 -8.30 9.81 -10.10
C THR A 8 -8.57 9.16 -8.75
N GLU A 9 -9.81 9.30 -8.26
CA GLU A 9 -10.27 8.79 -6.97
C GLU A 9 -10.68 7.29 -6.89
N PRO A 10 -10.49 6.37 -7.85
CA PRO A 10 -10.83 4.98 -7.59
C PRO A 10 -9.70 4.27 -6.83
N TYR A 11 -9.41 4.70 -5.59
CA TYR A 11 -8.62 3.88 -4.66
C TYR A 11 -9.50 2.81 -4.02
N PRO A 12 -8.98 1.61 -3.76
CA PRO A 12 -9.76 0.56 -3.13
C PRO A 12 -10.16 0.97 -1.71
N VAL A 13 -11.44 0.82 -1.37
CA VAL A 13 -11.93 1.00 -0.01
C VAL A 13 -11.65 -0.27 0.79
N TRP A 14 -11.03 -0.13 1.97
CA TRP A 14 -10.84 -1.23 2.90
C TRP A 14 -11.97 -1.24 3.95
N SER A 15 -12.72 -2.33 4.01
CA SER A 15 -13.89 -2.50 4.89
C SER A 15 -13.68 -3.57 5.98
N GLY A 16 -12.43 -3.85 6.36
CA GLY A 16 -12.08 -4.94 7.28
C GLY A 16 -12.23 -4.63 8.78
N LEU A 17 -12.76 -3.46 9.14
CA LEU A 17 -12.92 -3.03 10.54
C LEU A 17 -13.72 -4.03 11.41
N PRO A 18 -14.84 -4.62 10.95
CA PRO A 18 -15.58 -5.58 11.78
C PRO A 18 -14.74 -6.79 12.21
N SER A 19 -13.85 -7.27 11.33
CA SER A 19 -12.95 -8.39 11.63
C SER A 19 -11.91 -8.06 12.70
N LEU A 20 -11.57 -6.78 12.88
CA LEU A 20 -10.68 -6.33 13.96
C LEU A 20 -11.40 -6.18 15.30
N GLN A 21 -12.72 -5.99 15.27
CA GLN A 21 -13.57 -5.72 16.44
C GLN A 21 -14.36 -6.93 16.94
N THR A 22 -14.19 -8.09 16.31
CA THR A 22 -14.82 -9.34 16.73
C THR A 22 -14.39 -9.76 18.15
N LYS A 23 -15.27 -10.48 18.85
CA LYS A 23 -15.01 -11.06 20.18
C LYS A 23 -14.24 -12.37 20.10
N ASP A 24 -14.25 -13.02 18.93
CA ASP A 24 -13.46 -14.22 18.66
C ASP A 24 -11.97 -13.84 18.59
N GLU A 25 -11.19 -14.32 19.54
CA GLU A 25 -9.81 -13.91 19.72
C GLU A 25 -8.91 -14.38 18.55
N ASP A 26 -9.10 -15.62 18.09
CA ASP A 26 -8.33 -16.21 16.99
C ASP A 26 -8.64 -15.50 15.66
N ALA A 27 -9.93 -15.24 15.40
CA ALA A 27 -10.34 -14.48 14.22
C ALA A 27 -9.77 -13.05 14.24
N ARG A 28 -9.77 -12.40 15.41
CA ARG A 28 -9.20 -11.06 15.59
C ARG A 28 -7.69 -11.05 15.37
N TYR A 29 -6.94 -12.00 15.95
CA TYR A 29 -5.49 -12.10 15.74
C TYR A 29 -5.16 -12.34 14.27
N SER A 30 -5.90 -13.23 13.59
CA SER A 30 -5.73 -13.46 12.15
C SER A 30 -5.98 -12.19 11.33
N ALA A 31 -7.01 -11.41 11.67
CA ALA A 31 -7.32 -10.16 11.00
C ALA A 31 -6.21 -9.11 11.18
N PHE A 32 -5.65 -8.96 12.38
CA PHE A 32 -4.50 -8.07 12.62
C PHE A 32 -3.24 -8.56 11.90
N TYR A 33 -2.96 -9.85 11.91
CA TYR A 33 -1.83 -10.43 11.19
C TYR A 33 -1.90 -10.08 9.70
N ASN A 34 -3.06 -10.30 9.08
CA ASN A 34 -3.27 -10.00 7.67
C ASN A 34 -3.13 -8.50 7.38
N LEU A 35 -3.66 -7.64 8.24
CA LEU A 35 -3.53 -6.18 8.10
C LEU A 35 -2.05 -5.75 8.11
N LEU A 36 -1.29 -6.21 9.10
CA LEU A 36 0.14 -5.86 9.24
C LEU A 36 0.98 -6.46 8.10
N HIS A 37 0.65 -7.67 7.66
CA HIS A 37 1.29 -8.32 6.53
C HIS A 37 1.08 -7.52 5.23
N CYS A 38 -0.17 -7.13 4.95
CA CYS A 38 -0.50 -6.29 3.79
C CYS A 38 0.19 -4.93 3.87
N LEU A 39 0.16 -4.27 5.03
CA LEU A 39 0.84 -2.99 5.22
C LEU A 39 2.34 -3.10 4.91
N ARG A 40 3.03 -4.11 5.46
CA ARG A 40 4.46 -4.35 5.17
C ARG A 40 4.71 -4.54 3.67
N ARG A 41 3.87 -5.34 3.00
CA ARG A 41 3.97 -5.61 1.57
C ARG A 41 3.80 -4.33 0.74
N ASP A 42 2.76 -3.56 1.03
CA ASP A 42 2.43 -2.36 0.26
C ASP A 42 3.44 -1.24 0.51
N SER A 43 3.93 -1.07 1.75
CA SER A 43 5.05 -0.16 2.03
C SER A 43 6.31 -0.52 1.23
N SER A 44 6.67 -1.81 1.19
CA SER A 44 7.82 -2.27 0.39
C SER A 44 7.63 -2.03 -1.11
N LYS A 45 6.39 -2.17 -1.60
CA LYS A 45 6.03 -1.93 -3.01
C LYS A 45 6.14 -0.45 -3.36
N ILE A 46 5.61 0.44 -2.51
CA ILE A 46 5.68 1.90 -2.67
C ILE A 46 7.15 2.35 -2.67
N ASP A 47 7.95 1.91 -1.70
CA ASP A 47 9.38 2.24 -1.63
C ASP A 47 10.13 1.83 -2.91
N THR A 48 9.89 0.60 -3.38
CA THR A 48 10.49 0.10 -4.63
C THR A 48 10.08 0.94 -5.83
N TYR A 49 8.79 1.26 -5.97
CA TYR A 49 8.32 2.09 -7.07
C TYR A 49 8.86 3.51 -7.02
N LEU A 50 8.97 4.12 -5.84
CA LEU A 50 9.59 5.44 -5.71
C LEU A 50 11.07 5.42 -6.11
N LYS A 51 11.83 4.40 -5.70
CA LYS A 51 13.23 4.23 -6.11
C LYS A 51 13.36 4.08 -7.63
N LEU A 52 12.53 3.25 -8.25
CA LEU A 52 12.53 3.05 -9.71
C LEU A 52 12.12 4.32 -10.46
N LEU A 53 11.09 5.03 -9.98
CA LEU A 53 10.64 6.28 -10.58
C LEU A 53 11.70 7.37 -10.45
N ASN A 54 12.32 7.49 -9.28
CA ASN A 54 13.45 8.41 -9.08
C ASN A 54 14.58 8.09 -10.06
N CYS A 55 14.92 6.82 -10.18
CA CYS A 55 15.96 6.36 -11.10
C CYS A 55 15.67 6.75 -12.56
N ARG A 56 14.43 6.49 -13.00
CA ARG A 56 13.99 6.78 -14.37
C ARG A 56 13.89 8.27 -14.66
N ILE A 57 13.36 9.05 -13.72
CA ILE A 57 13.04 10.47 -13.92
C ILE A 57 14.29 11.35 -13.78
N ILE A 58 15.15 11.09 -12.78
CA ILE A 58 16.31 11.93 -12.48
C ILE A 58 17.54 11.47 -13.24
N TYR A 59 17.78 10.17 -13.31
CA TYR A 59 19.06 9.61 -13.81
C TYR A 59 18.92 8.93 -15.18
N ASN A 60 17.75 8.98 -15.82
CA ASN A 60 17.47 8.29 -17.10
C ASN A 60 17.86 6.79 -17.05
N ASN A 61 17.53 6.12 -15.95
CA ASN A 61 17.88 4.71 -15.65
C ASN A 61 19.37 4.43 -15.41
N ASN A 62 20.24 5.44 -15.33
CA ASN A 62 21.65 5.26 -14.94
C ASN A 62 21.82 5.45 -13.43
N CYS A 63 21.25 4.52 -12.68
CA CYS A 63 21.41 4.36 -11.24
C CYS A 63 22.22 3.10 -10.97
#